data_AF-A0A353RFE4-F1
#
_entry.id   AF-A0A353RFE4-F1
#
_cell.length_a   1.000
_cell.length_b   1.000
_cell.length_c   1.000
_cell.angle_alpha   90.00
_cell.angle_beta   90.00
_cell.angle_gamma   90.00
#
_symmetry.space_group_name_H-M   'P 1'
#
loop_
_entity.id
_entity.type
_entity.pdbx_description
1 polymer ?
#
loop_
_entity_poly.entity_id
_entity_poly.type
_entity_poly.pdbx_seq_one_letter_code
_entity_poly.pdbx_strand_id
1 'polypeptide(L)'
;RLIETSGEINTGMPEYVVQRAMTVLNRRKKSLNGAKVLVLGVAYKADIDDYRESPALNIIDLLIKQGARTTYYDPYIPQYRHKGKTHTGA
;
A
#
# COMPACT_ATOMS: atom_id res chain seq x y z
N ARG A 1 -8.32 -20.87 -17.64
CA ARG A 1 -9.50 -20.21 -17.02
C ARG A 1 -9.42 -20.05 -15.49
N LEU A 2 -9.36 -21.10 -14.66
CA LEU A 2 -9.27 -20.92 -13.19
C LEU A 2 -8.01 -20.14 -12.74
N ILE A 3 -6.84 -20.50 -13.28
CA ILE A 3 -5.56 -19.85 -12.94
C ILE A 3 -5.54 -18.37 -13.36
N GLU A 4 -6.05 -18.06 -14.55
CA GLU A 4 -6.12 -16.69 -15.07
C GLU A 4 -7.05 -15.82 -14.22
N THR A 5 -8.26 -16.32 -13.90
CA THR A 5 -9.20 -15.60 -13.05
C THR A 5 -8.66 -15.37 -11.64
N SER A 6 -7.89 -16.31 -11.08
CA SER A 6 -7.21 -16.09 -9.80
C SER A 6 -6.14 -14.99 -9.88
N GLY A 7 -5.41 -14.91 -11.00
CA GLY A 7 -4.43 -13.85 -11.25
C GLY A 7 -5.09 -12.46 -11.35
N GLU A 8 -6.22 -12.36 -12.05
CA GLU A 8 -7.01 -11.13 -12.17
C GLU A 8 -7.52 -10.63 -10.82
N ILE A 9 -8.03 -11.53 -9.96
CA ILE A 9 -8.47 -11.19 -8.60
C ILE A 9 -7.31 -10.62 -7.79
N ASN A 10 -6.16 -11.29 -7.80
CA ASN A 10 -4.99 -10.83 -7.03
C ASN A 10 -4.49 -9.46 -7.50
N THR A 11 -4.57 -9.19 -8.80
CA THR A 11 -4.15 -7.91 -9.39
C THR A 11 -5.02 -6.76 -8.90
N GLY A 12 -6.32 -6.99 -8.63
CA GLY A 12 -7.25 -5.96 -8.14
C GLY A 12 -7.32 -5.78 -6.61
N MET A 13 -6.55 -6.56 -5.84
CA MET A 13 -6.58 -6.47 -4.38
C MET A 13 -6.10 -5.12 -3.82
N PRO A 14 -5.05 -4.47 -4.36
CA PRO A 14 -4.63 -3.15 -3.89
C PRO A 14 -5.74 -2.10 -3.95
N GLU A 15 -6.48 -2.05 -5.05
CA GLU A 15 -7.63 -1.15 -5.23
C GLU A 15 -8.73 -1.43 -4.21
N TYR A 16 -9.03 -2.72 -3.97
CA TYR A 16 -9.99 -3.13 -2.97
C TYR A 16 -9.60 -2.63 -1.57
N VAL A 17 -8.32 -2.77 -1.18
CA VAL A 17 -7.83 -2.29 0.12
C VAL A 17 -8.00 -0.77 0.25
N VAL A 18 -7.65 0.00 -0.78
CA VAL A 18 -7.83 1.46 -0.76
C VAL A 18 -9.30 1.84 -0.66
N GLN A 19 -10.18 1.19 -1.40
CA GLN A 19 -11.63 1.43 -1.33
C GLN A 19 -12.20 1.14 0.07
N ARG A 20 -11.69 0.09 0.73
CA ARG A 20 -12.05 -0.25 2.12
C ARG A 20 -11.57 0.81 3.08
N ALA A 21 -10.34 1.31 2.94
CA ALA A 21 -9.82 2.41 3.75
C ALA A 21 -10.67 3.69 3.59
N MET A 22 -11.05 4.05 2.36
CA MET A 22 -11.95 5.17 2.09
C MET A 22 -13.31 4.99 2.79
N THR A 23 -13.88 3.79 2.72
CA THR A 23 -15.15 3.46 3.38
C THR A 23 -15.06 3.64 4.91
N VAL A 24 -13.96 3.19 5.53
CA VAL A 24 -13.74 3.33 6.97
C VAL A 24 -13.57 4.79 7.38
N LEU A 25 -12.79 5.58 6.61
CA LEU A 25 -12.62 7.02 6.87
C LEU A 25 -13.95 7.78 6.75
N ASN A 26 -14.78 7.43 5.76
CA ASN A 26 -16.06 8.09 5.53
C ASN A 26 -17.04 7.89 6.70
N ARG A 27 -16.98 6.74 7.41
CA ARG A 27 -17.75 6.54 8.66
C ARG A 27 -17.42 7.57 9.74
N ARG A 28 -16.26 8.21 9.66
CA ARG A 28 -15.80 9.30 10.55
C ARG A 28 -15.85 10.67 9.86
N LYS A 29 -16.53 10.80 8.73
CA LYS A 29 -16.59 12.02 7.90
C LYS A 29 -15.20 12.54 7.51
N LYS A 30 -14.23 11.64 7.31
CA LYS A 30 -12.88 11.99 6.84
C LYS A 30 -12.73 11.57 5.39
N SER A 31 -12.18 12.46 4.56
CA SER A 31 -11.72 12.12 3.22
C SER A 31 -10.39 11.36 3.28
N LEU A 32 -10.11 10.56 2.25
CA LEU A 32 -8.78 10.00 2.05
C LEU A 32 -7.78 11.08 1.58
N ASN A 33 -8.22 11.99 0.72
CA ASN A 33 -7.44 13.15 0.33
C ASN A 33 -7.09 13.99 1.58
N GLY A 34 -5.79 14.22 1.80
CA GLY A 34 -5.23 14.92 2.94
C GLY A 34 -5.06 14.09 4.21
N ALA A 35 -5.60 12.86 4.26
CA ALA A 35 -5.45 11.96 5.39
C ALA A 35 -3.97 11.58 5.58
N LYS A 36 -3.54 11.49 6.84
CA LYS A 36 -2.25 10.89 7.19
C LYS A 36 -2.45 9.38 7.34
N VAL A 37 -1.73 8.59 6.57
CA VAL A 37 -1.85 7.12 6.56
C VAL A 37 -0.48 6.53 6.84
N LEU A 38 -0.36 5.81 7.96
CA LEU A 38 0.82 5.00 8.26
C LEU A 38 0.58 3.59 7.73
N VAL A 39 1.46 3.13 6.83
CA VAL A 39 1.49 1.77 6.32
C VAL A 39 2.45 0.94 7.17
N LEU A 40 1.93 -0.13 7.75
CA LEU A 40 2.73 -1.04 8.59
C LEU A 40 3.11 -2.25 7.76
N GLY A 41 4.41 -2.42 7.53
CA GLY A 41 4.98 -3.46 6.67
C GLY A 41 5.02 -3.05 5.20
N VAL A 42 6.20 -3.16 4.59
CA VAL A 42 6.42 -3.05 3.14
C VAL A 42 7.06 -4.29 2.55
N ALA A 43 7.55 -5.22 3.36
CA ALA A 43 8.08 -6.50 2.91
C ALA A 43 7.06 -7.33 2.12
N TYR A 44 7.54 -8.05 1.10
CA TYR A 44 6.71 -8.93 0.26
C TYR A 44 6.17 -10.14 1.03
N LYS A 45 6.94 -10.64 2.00
CA LYS A 45 6.57 -11.70 2.93
C LYS A 45 7.03 -11.32 4.34
N ALA A 46 6.50 -12.01 5.34
CA ALA A 46 7.02 -11.90 6.69
C ALA A 46 8.51 -12.23 6.72
N ASP A 47 9.26 -11.45 7.52
CA ASP A 47 10.66 -11.70 7.88
C ASP A 47 11.65 -11.76 6.72
N ILE A 48 11.37 -11.07 5.61
CA ILE A 48 12.32 -10.86 4.51
C ILE A 48 12.52 -9.38 4.20
N ASP A 49 13.69 -9.04 3.67
CA ASP A 49 14.10 -7.68 3.28
C ASP A 49 13.74 -7.32 1.82
N ASP A 50 13.00 -8.19 1.12
CA ASP A 50 12.59 -7.96 -0.27
C ASP A 50 11.20 -7.33 -0.37
N TYR A 51 11.15 -6.15 -0.98
CA TYR A 51 9.92 -5.40 -1.27
C TYR A 51 9.58 -5.29 -2.76
N ARG A 52 10.40 -5.82 -3.68
CA ARG A 52 10.33 -5.48 -5.11
C ARG A 52 8.98 -5.83 -5.76
N GLU A 53 8.38 -6.93 -5.32
CA GLU A 53 7.07 -7.41 -5.78
C GLU A 53 5.99 -7.23 -4.70
N SER A 54 6.23 -6.37 -3.71
CA SER A 54 5.32 -6.20 -2.58
C SER A 54 4.02 -5.52 -3.00
N PRO A 55 2.85 -6.11 -2.70
CA PRO A 55 1.57 -5.47 -2.96
C PRO A 55 1.40 -4.18 -2.14
N ALA A 56 2.16 -4.01 -1.05
CA ALA A 56 2.17 -2.80 -0.25
C ALA A 56 2.60 -1.57 -1.05
N LEU A 57 3.52 -1.72 -2.01
CA LEU A 57 3.95 -0.61 -2.88
C LEU A 57 2.82 -0.11 -3.77
N ASN A 58 2.04 -1.03 -4.35
CA ASN A 58 0.87 -0.68 -5.15
C ASN A 58 -0.20 0.02 -4.30
N ILE A 59 -0.42 -0.46 -3.07
CA ILE A 59 -1.35 0.20 -2.13
C ILE A 59 -0.86 1.62 -1.79
N ILE A 60 0.43 1.80 -1.48
CA ILE A 60 1.02 3.12 -1.20
C ILE A 60 0.84 4.06 -2.40
N ASP A 61 1.12 3.59 -3.61
CA ASP A 61 0.94 4.37 -4.84
C ASP A 61 -0.51 4.80 -5.05
N LEU A 62 -1.46 3.89 -4.84
CA LEU A 62 -2.89 4.20 -4.94
C LEU A 62 -3.35 5.19 -3.87
N LEU A 63 -2.87 5.05 -2.63
CA LEU A 63 -3.16 6.00 -1.55
C LEU A 63 -2.64 7.40 -1.90
N ILE A 64 -1.40 7.51 -2.39
CA ILE A 64 -0.80 8.78 -2.85
C ILE A 64 -1.61 9.35 -4.01
N LYS A 65 -2.00 8.51 -4.99
CA LYS A 65 -2.83 8.92 -6.14
C LYS A 65 -4.18 9.50 -5.70
N GLN A 66 -4.75 9.00 -4.60
CA GLN A 66 -5.99 9.53 -3.99
C GLN A 66 -5.76 10.77 -3.10
N GLY A 67 -4.52 11.29 -3.04
CA GLY A 67 -4.17 12.49 -2.28
C GLY A 67 -3.88 12.23 -0.80
N ALA A 68 -3.71 10.99 -0.37
CA ALA A 68 -3.30 10.69 1.00
C ALA A 68 -1.82 11.05 1.21
N ARG A 69 -1.48 11.45 2.44
CA ARG A 69 -0.09 11.62 2.90
C ARG A 69 0.33 10.33 3.57
N THR A 70 1.12 9.52 2.87
CA THR A 70 1.57 8.22 3.36
C THR A 70 2.92 8.32 4.05
N THR A 71 3.05 7.59 5.16
CA THR A 71 4.31 7.20 5.78
C THR A 71 4.31 5.67 5.91
N TYR A 72 5.46 5.06 6.10
CA TYR A 72 5.53 3.62 6.32
C TYR A 72 6.49 3.29 7.46
N TYR A 73 6.29 2.12 8.06
CA TYR A 73 7.20 1.54 9.03
C TYR A 73 7.32 0.04 8.77
N ASP A 74 8.55 -0.46 8.71
CA ASP A 74 8.87 -1.88 8.60
C ASP A 74 10.18 -2.15 9.35
N PRO A 75 10.21 -3.10 10.31
CA PRO A 75 11.41 -3.40 11.09
C PRO A 75 12.61 -3.85 10.25
N TYR A 76 12.37 -4.46 9.09
CA TYR A 76 13.41 -5.04 8.24
C TYR A 76 13.79 -4.12 7.07
N ILE A 77 12.93 -3.15 6.73
CA ILE A 77 13.11 -2.30 5.55
C ILE A 77 13.12 -0.83 5.98
N PRO A 78 14.26 -0.32 6.48
CA PRO A 78 14.39 1.08 6.90
C PRO A 78 14.29 2.07 5.73
N GLN A 79 14.61 1.61 4.52
CA GLN A 79 14.53 2.40 3.29
C GLN A 79 14.20 1.48 2.10
N TYR A 80 13.34 1.94 1.21
CA TYR A 80 13.08 1.28 -0.07
C TYR A 80 13.12 2.25 -1.24
N ARG A 81 13.42 1.74 -2.44
CA ARG A 81 13.40 2.51 -3.69
C ARG A 81 12.29 2.00 -4.60
N HIS A 82 11.37 2.89 -4.97
CA HIS A 82 10.24 2.58 -5.84
C HIS A 82 10.05 3.69 -6.87
N LYS A 83 9.87 3.33 -8.15
CA LYS A 83 9.67 4.29 -9.26
C LYS A 83 10.69 5.45 -9.29
N GLY A 84 11.96 5.14 -9.01
CA GLY A 84 13.05 6.12 -9.00
C GLY A 84 13.09 7.03 -7.77
N LYS A 85 12.16 6.89 -6.82
CA LYS A 85 12.13 7.63 -5.56
C LYS A 85 12.59 6.76 -4.41
N THR A 86 13.30 7.37 -3.47
CA THR A 86 13.73 6.72 -2.23
C THR A 86 12.77 7.12 -1.12
N HIS A 87 12.22 6.14 -0.43
CA HIS A 87 11.30 6.31 0.69
C HIS A 87 11.99 5.80 1.94
N THR A 88 12.05 6.63 2.98
CA THR A 88 12.63 6.27 4.28
C THR A 88 11.50 6.04 5.27
N GLY A 89 11.63 4.99 6.07
CA GLY A 89 10.67 4.64 7.12
C GLY A 89 10.57 5.72 8.18
N ALA A 90 9.41 5.78 8.84
CA ALA A 90 9.14 6.65 9.98
C ALA A 90 9.84 6.17 11.27
#